data_AF-A0A352WNZ8-F1
#
_entry.id   AF-A0A352WNZ8-F1
#
_cell.length_a   1.000
_cell.length_b   1.000
_cell.length_c   1.000
_cell.angle_alpha   90.00
_cell.angle_beta   90.00
_cell.angle_gamma   90.00
#
_symmetry.space_group_name_H-M   'P 1'
#
loop_
_entity.id
_entity.type
_entity.pdbx_description
1 polymer ?
#
loop_
_entity_poly.entity_id
_entity_poly.type
_entity_poly.pdbx_seq_one_letter_code
_entity_poly.pdbx_strand_id
1 'polypeptide(L)' 'KAHAFMSLGPMTFSHQMIRPFAAEQIYRAHTILKGEPYHHE' A
#
# COMPACT_ATOMS: atom_id res chain seq x y z
N LYS A 1 19.88 9.01 0.92
CA LYS A 1 19.06 8.85 2.16
C LYS A 1 17.59 8.95 1.78
N ALA A 2 16.68 8.35 2.54
CA ALA A 2 15.24 8.47 2.29
C ALA A 2 14.73 9.88 2.66
N HIS A 3 13.75 10.39 1.89
CA HIS A 3 13.07 11.66 2.17
C HIS A 3 11.94 11.51 3.20
N ALA A 4 11.34 10.32 3.30
CA ALA A 4 10.29 9.99 4.25
C ALA A 4 10.33 8.49 4.60
N PHE A 5 9.78 8.13 5.76
CA PHE A 5 9.56 6.76 6.20
C PHE A 5 8.06 6.51 6.35
N MET A 6 7.58 5.37 5.85
CA MET A 6 6.19 4.95 5.96
C MET A 6 6.13 3.58 6.65
N SER A 7 5.20 3.42 7.59
CA SER A 7 4.92 2.16 8.26
C SER A 7 3.68 1.51 7.67
N LEU A 8 3.73 0.20 7.44
CA LEU A 8 2.58 -0.61 7.02
C LEU A 8 1.82 -1.22 8.21
N GLY A 9 2.15 -0.80 9.43
CA GLY A 9 1.50 -1.22 10.68
C GLY A 9 2.52 -1.59 11.76
N PRO A 10 2.04 -1.99 12.96
CA PRO A 10 2.91 -2.39 14.08
C PRO A 10 3.50 -3.81 13.94
N MET A 11 3.08 -4.58 12.93
CA MET A 11 3.50 -5.97 12.73
C MET A 11 4.79 -6.07 11.90
N THR A 12 5.58 -7.13 12.17
CA THR A 12 6.75 -7.47 11.35
C THR A 12 6.34 -8.39 10.21
N PHE A 13 6.52 -7.94 8.98
CA PHE A 13 6.25 -8.73 7.77
C PHE A 13 7.53 -9.37 7.24
N SER A 14 7.42 -10.58 6.67
CA SER A 14 8.54 -11.17 5.93
C SER A 14 8.82 -10.37 4.66
N HIS A 15 10.08 -10.37 4.21
CA HIS A 15 10.49 -9.63 3.01
C HIS A 15 9.76 -10.06 1.74
N GLN A 16 9.28 -11.31 1.67
CA GLN A 16 8.50 -11.78 0.53
C GLN A 16 7.07 -11.25 0.56
N MET A 17 6.45 -11.20 1.75
CA MET A 17 5.06 -10.76 1.91
C MET A 17 4.90 -9.25 1.83
N ILE A 18 5.89 -8.46 2.27
CA ILE A 18 5.77 -7.00 2.26
C ILE A 18 5.68 -6.39 0.87
N ARG A 19 6.24 -7.08 -0.15
CA ARG A 19 6.27 -6.63 -1.55
C ARG A 19 4.89 -6.53 -2.18
N PRO A 20 4.06 -7.61 -2.22
CA PRO A 20 2.71 -7.52 -2.76
C PRO A 20 1.82 -6.56 -1.95
N PHE A 21 2.01 -6.48 -0.62
CA PHE A 21 1.23 -5.56 0.20
C PHE A 21 1.51 -4.09 -0.12
N ALA A 22 2.79 -3.70 -0.24
CA ALA A 22 3.14 -2.34 -0.62
C ALA A 22 2.62 -2.00 -2.03
N ALA A 23 2.69 -2.95 -2.97
CA ALA A 23 2.18 -2.75 -4.33
C ALA A 23 0.65 -2.54 -4.34
N GLU A 24 -0.11 -3.34 -3.60
CA GLU A 24 -1.56 -3.21 -3.48
C GLU A 24 -1.96 -1.85 -2.87
N GLN A 25 -1.22 -1.35 -1.88
CA GLN A 25 -1.52 -0.04 -1.29
C GLN A 25 -1.25 1.12 -2.26
N ILE A 26 -0.22 1.02 -3.10
CA ILE A 26 0.04 2.00 -4.16
C ILE A 26 -1.06 1.93 -5.23
N TYR A 27 -1.45 0.72 -5.64
CA TYR A 27 -2.56 0.50 -6.58
C TYR A 27 -3.86 1.13 -6.05
N ARG A 28 -4.23 0.81 -4.80
CA ARG A 28 -5.38 1.38 -4.11
C ARG A 28 -5.34 2.90 -4.08
N ALA A 29 -4.21 3.49 -3.68
CA ALA A 29 -4.05 4.94 -3.64
C ALA A 29 -4.31 5.56 -5.01
N HIS A 30 -3.81 4.93 -6.07
CA HIS A 30 -4.01 5.39 -7.44
C HIS A 30 -5.47 5.24 -7.90
N THR A 31 -6.15 4.13 -7.59
CA THR A 31 -7.58 3.95 -7.90
C THR A 31 -8.46 5.00 -7.19
N ILE A 32 -8.17 5.29 -5.92
CA ILE A 32 -8.86 6.35 -5.15
C ILE A 32 -8.64 7.72 -5.80
N LEU A 33 -7.40 8.05 -6.17
CA LEU A 33 -7.07 9.33 -6.83
C LEU A 33 -7.74 9.49 -8.19
N LYS A 34 -8.03 8.38 -8.88
CA LYS A 34 -8.76 8.37 -10.15
C LYS A 34 -10.27 8.45 -10.00
N GLY A 35 -10.80 8.31 -8.79
CA GLY A 35 -12.26 8.22 -8.56
C GLY A 35 -12.88 6.94 -9.11
N GLU A 36 -12.09 5.90 -9.35
CA GLU A 36 -12.58 4.60 -9.77
C GLU A 36 -13.18 3.87 -8.55
N PRO A 37 -14.27 3.09 -8.72
CA PRO A 37 -14.89 2.35 -7.62
C PRO A 37 -13.93 1.28 -7.11
N TYR A 38 -13.23 1.61 -6.02
CA TYR A 38 -12.32 0.67 -5.35
C TYR A 38 -13.04 -0.14 -4.26
N HIS A 39 -14.11 0.42 -3.67
CA HIS A 39 -14.95 -0.25 -2.70
C HIS A 39 -16.24 -0.71 -3.38
N HIS A 40 -16.29 -2.01 -3.72
CA HIS A 40 -17.55 -2.70 -3.89
C HIS A 40 -18.00 -3.16 -2.50
N GLU A 41 -19.07 -2.56 -1.98
CA GLU A 41 -19.87 -3.18 -0.92
C GLU A 41 -20.70 -4.35 -1.47
#